data_AF-A0A2V9L6L5-F1
#
_entry.id   AF-A0A2V9L6L5-F1
#
_cell.length_a   1.000
_cell.length_b   1.000
_cell.length_c   1.000
_cell.angle_alpha   90.00
_cell.angle_beta   90.00
_cell.angle_gamma   90.00
#
_symmetry.space_group_name_H-M   'P 1'
#
loop_
_entity.id
_entity.type
_entity.pdbx_description
1 polymer ?
#
loop_
_entity_poly.entity_id
_entity_poly.type
_entity_poly.pdbx_seq_one_letter_code
_entity_poly.pdbx_strand_id
1 'polypeptide(L)'
;MYRALVWKERKRTRWTSDAHGARAASGEPAHLKTGRRGETLAYWYLRQAGYTIVARNRSSHLRAGELDLIAWDGPVLSFVEVKTRTSAEGGAPEAAVSRSKQKRIAKTAREYLRRLGKRPVAYRFDIVSVLWHPKIGYHVRLIKDAFKEQ
;
A
#
# COMPACT_ATOMS: atom_id res chain seq x y z
N MET A 1 -12.74 -0.07 17.83
CA MET A 1 -13.40 -0.38 16.54
C MET A 1 -13.21 0.81 15.61
N TYR A 2 -12.37 0.71 14.58
CA TYR A 2 -12.17 1.81 13.62
C TYR A 2 -13.09 1.60 12.41
N ARG A 3 -14.02 2.54 12.21
CA ARG A 3 -15.01 2.55 11.12
C ARG A 3 -14.31 2.72 9.77
N ALA A 4 -14.67 1.88 8.82
CA ALA A 4 -14.21 1.95 7.44
C ALA A 4 -14.61 3.27 6.78
N LEU A 5 -13.66 3.88 6.08
CA LEU A 5 -13.89 5.08 5.28
C LEU A 5 -14.37 4.67 3.88
N VAL A 6 -15.54 5.18 3.49
CA VAL A 6 -16.10 5.07 2.15
C VAL A 6 -15.72 6.34 1.39
N TRP A 7 -14.83 6.22 0.40
CA TRP A 7 -14.43 7.36 -0.43
C TRP A 7 -15.34 7.47 -1.65
N LYS A 8 -16.18 8.52 -1.70
CA LYS A 8 -16.96 8.91 -2.88
C LYS A 8 -16.18 9.96 -3.67
N GLU A 9 -15.88 9.63 -4.92
CA GLU A 9 -15.13 10.45 -5.86
C GLU A 9 -15.86 11.78 -6.13
N ARG A 10 -15.32 12.91 -5.66
CA ARG A 10 -15.85 14.25 -5.97
C ARG A 10 -15.34 14.69 -7.35
N LYS A 11 -16.24 14.74 -8.33
CA LYS A 11 -16.05 15.42 -9.60
C LYS A 11 -15.88 16.93 -9.37
N ARG A 12 -14.70 17.48 -9.70
CA ARG A 12 -14.44 18.77 -10.39
C ARG A 12 -13.02 19.27 -10.10
N THR A 13 -12.22 19.47 -11.15
CA THR A 13 -11.80 20.81 -11.60
C THR A 13 -11.07 20.75 -12.96
N ARG A 14 -11.53 21.63 -13.87
CA ARG A 14 -10.94 22.20 -15.09
C ARG A 14 -9.73 21.51 -15.72
N TRP A 15 -9.98 20.96 -16.92
CA TRP A 15 -8.99 20.72 -17.97
C TRP A 15 -8.73 22.06 -18.68
N THR A 16 -7.55 22.63 -18.55
CA THR A 16 -7.06 23.66 -19.48
C THR A 16 -6.35 22.95 -20.62
N SER A 17 -6.71 23.32 -21.84
CA SER A 17 -6.09 22.89 -23.08
C SER A 17 -4.59 23.20 -23.11
N ASP A 18 -3.88 22.44 -23.93
CA ASP A 18 -2.52 22.68 -24.45
C ASP A 18 -1.36 22.05 -23.67
N ALA A 19 -1.12 20.77 -23.99
CA ALA A 19 0.24 20.26 -24.19
C ALA A 19 0.19 19.03 -25.10
N HIS A 20 0.69 19.20 -26.32
CA HIS A 20 0.91 18.16 -27.31
C HIS A 20 1.94 17.13 -26.82
N GLY A 21 1.68 15.85 -27.10
CA GLY A 21 2.72 14.82 -27.13
C GLY A 21 2.86 13.93 -25.89
N ALA A 22 1.87 13.10 -25.60
CA ALA A 22 2.11 11.84 -24.89
C ALA A 22 1.25 10.74 -25.50
N ARG A 23 1.87 9.86 -26.30
CA ARG A 23 1.27 8.60 -26.73
C ARG A 23 0.75 7.88 -25.49
N ALA A 24 -0.56 7.65 -25.45
CA ALA A 24 -1.19 6.82 -24.45
C ALA A 24 -0.52 5.43 -24.48
N ALA A 25 0.08 5.01 -23.37
CA ALA A 25 0.55 3.65 -23.19
C ALA A 25 -0.66 2.72 -23.02
N SER A 26 -1.28 2.36 -24.15
CA SER A 26 -2.28 1.30 -24.23
C SER A 26 -1.56 -0.05 -24.22
N GLY A 27 -1.51 -0.70 -23.05
CA GLY A 27 -0.94 -2.05 -22.94
C GLY A 27 -0.81 -2.64 -21.53
N GLU A 28 -1.08 -1.88 -20.46
CA GLU A 28 -0.95 -2.40 -19.10
C GLU A 28 -2.16 -3.27 -18.70
N PRO A 29 -1.95 -4.55 -18.29
CA PRO A 29 -3.02 -5.45 -17.85
C PRO A 29 -3.93 -4.82 -16.79
N ALA A 30 -5.24 -5.10 -16.86
CA ALA A 30 -6.24 -4.50 -15.97
C ALA A 30 -5.94 -4.70 -14.47
N HIS A 31 -5.30 -5.82 -14.10
CA HIS A 31 -4.89 -6.10 -12.72
C HIS A 31 -3.75 -5.19 -12.24
N LEU A 32 -2.81 -4.80 -13.10
CA LEU A 32 -1.72 -3.87 -12.77
C LEU A 32 -2.24 -2.44 -12.59
N LYS A 33 -3.17 -2.00 -13.45
CA LYS A 33 -3.89 -0.73 -13.27
C LYS A 33 -4.68 -0.70 -11.96
N THR A 34 -5.29 -1.84 -11.61
CA THR A 34 -6.02 -2.00 -10.34
C THR A 34 -5.08 -1.95 -9.14
N GLY A 35 -3.90 -2.57 -9.22
CA GLY A 35 -2.85 -2.51 -8.20
C GLY A 35 -2.37 -1.10 -7.90
N ARG A 36 -2.00 -0.32 -8.93
CA ARG A 36 -1.53 1.07 -8.77
C ARG A 36 -2.58 2.00 -8.17
N ARG A 37 -3.86 1.79 -8.52
CA ARG A 37 -4.99 2.50 -7.90
C ARG A 37 -5.12 2.15 -6.43
N GLY A 38 -4.96 0.87 -6.07
CA GLY A 38 -4.96 0.44 -4.67
C GLY A 38 -3.81 1.02 -3.86
N GLU A 39 -2.59 1.04 -4.38
CA GLU A 39 -1.43 1.71 -3.74
C GLU A 39 -1.69 3.21 -3.52
N THR A 40 -2.38 3.85 -4.46
CA THR A 40 -2.75 5.26 -4.36
C THR A 40 -3.78 5.49 -3.26
N LEU A 41 -4.81 4.67 -3.18
CA LEU A 41 -5.81 4.73 -2.12
C LEU A 41 -5.20 4.43 -0.75
N ALA A 42 -4.32 3.44 -0.66
CA ALA A 42 -3.61 3.10 0.57
C ALA A 42 -2.75 4.27 1.08
N TYR A 43 -2.02 4.94 0.19
CA TYR A 43 -1.24 6.13 0.53
C TYR A 43 -2.10 7.23 1.13
N TRP A 44 -3.20 7.59 0.49
CA TRP A 44 -4.08 8.65 0.99
C TRP A 44 -4.76 8.27 2.30
N TYR A 45 -5.20 7.01 2.42
CA TYR A 45 -5.78 6.48 3.65
C TYR A 45 -4.80 6.59 4.82
N LEU A 46 -3.55 6.16 4.65
CA LEU A 46 -2.53 6.23 5.70
C LEU A 46 -2.21 7.68 6.08
N ARG A 47 -2.08 8.58 5.10
CA ARG A 47 -1.88 10.02 5.38
C ARG A 47 -3.03 10.61 6.19
N GLN A 48 -4.27 10.28 5.84
CA GLN A 48 -5.45 10.72 6.58
C GLN A 48 -5.49 10.10 7.99
N ALA A 49 -4.96 8.88 8.16
CA ALA A 49 -4.80 8.22 9.46
C ALA A 49 -3.61 8.75 10.29
N GLY A 50 -2.92 9.81 9.85
CA GLY A 50 -1.83 10.45 10.59
C GLY A 50 -0.44 9.92 10.29
N TYR A 51 -0.30 9.00 9.32
CA TYR A 51 1.02 8.48 8.95
C TYR A 51 1.82 9.49 8.13
N THR A 52 3.12 9.54 8.39
CA THR A 52 4.08 10.25 7.54
C THR A 52 4.74 9.28 6.57
N ILE A 53 4.37 9.36 5.29
CA ILE A 53 4.93 8.48 4.25
C ILE A 53 6.37 8.88 3.93
N VAL A 54 7.30 7.94 4.02
CA VAL A 54 8.73 8.18 3.76
C VAL A 54 9.22 7.56 2.46
N ALA A 55 8.59 6.48 1.99
CA ALA A 55 8.92 5.87 0.71
C ALA A 55 7.71 5.13 0.10
N ARG A 56 7.72 4.98 -1.22
CA ARG A 56 6.78 4.17 -2.00
C ARG A 56 7.56 3.24 -2.94
N ASN A 57 6.98 2.10 -3.28
CA ASN A 57 7.45 1.13 -4.29
C ASN A 57 8.95 0.82 -4.14
N ARG A 58 9.35 0.45 -2.93
CA ARG A 58 10.76 0.17 -2.61
C ARG A 58 11.09 -1.26 -2.98
N SER A 59 11.89 -1.43 -4.03
CA SER A 59 12.47 -2.71 -4.41
C SER A 59 13.93 -2.81 -3.93
N SER A 60 14.36 -3.98 -3.47
CA SER A 60 15.79 -4.28 -3.37
C SER A 60 16.34 -4.46 -4.79
N HIS A 61 17.61 -4.12 -5.04
CA HIS A 61 18.22 -4.29 -6.37
C HIS A 61 18.31 -5.77 -6.81
N LEU A 62 18.07 -6.68 -5.86
CA LEU A 62 17.84 -8.10 -6.08
C LEU A 62 16.33 -8.26 -6.26
N ARG A 63 15.84 -9.03 -7.23
CA ARG A 63 14.41 -9.24 -7.57
C ARG A 63 13.52 -9.84 -6.46
N ALA A 64 13.70 -9.44 -5.21
CA ALA A 64 13.18 -10.01 -3.98
C ALA A 64 12.51 -8.91 -3.15
N GLY A 65 11.19 -8.81 -3.28
CA GLY A 65 10.29 -8.21 -2.30
C GLY A 65 10.10 -6.71 -2.44
N GLU A 66 9.10 -6.32 -3.22
CA GLU A 66 8.62 -4.93 -3.24
C GLU A 66 7.92 -4.66 -1.90
N LEU A 67 8.35 -3.58 -1.23
CA LEU A 67 7.62 -2.94 -0.14
C LEU A 67 6.84 -1.79 -0.76
N ASP A 68 5.52 -1.84 -0.65
CA ASP A 68 4.66 -0.87 -1.34
C ASP A 68 4.78 0.51 -0.69
N LEU A 69 4.72 0.58 0.64
CA LEU A 69 4.88 1.84 1.38
C LEU A 69 5.74 1.65 2.63
N ILE A 70 6.49 2.70 2.97
CA ILE A 70 7.15 2.83 4.27
C ILE A 70 6.68 4.14 4.88
N ALA A 71 6.26 4.11 6.14
CA ALA A 71 5.66 5.27 6.77
C ALA A 71 5.85 5.28 8.29
N TRP A 72 5.99 6.47 8.88
CA TRP A 72 5.97 6.63 10.33
C TRP A 72 4.54 6.72 10.86
N ASP A 73 4.25 5.92 11.89
CA ASP A 73 3.08 6.02 12.77
C ASP A 73 3.57 6.44 14.15
N GLY A 74 3.64 7.75 14.40
CA GLY A 74 4.35 8.29 15.55
C GLY A 74 5.81 7.82 15.59
N PRO A 75 6.28 7.19 16.68
CA PRO A 75 7.66 6.70 16.79
C PRO A 75 7.90 5.34 16.11
N VAL A 76 6.89 4.74 15.48
CA VAL A 76 6.99 3.40 14.89
C VAL A 76 7.11 3.49 13.37
N LEU A 77 8.16 2.89 12.81
CA LEU A 77 8.34 2.74 11.38
C LEU A 77 7.51 1.55 10.88
N SER A 78 6.48 1.84 10.09
CA SER A 78 5.61 0.84 9.50
C SER A 78 6.07 0.48 8.08
N PHE A 79 6.29 -0.80 7.86
CA PHE A 79 6.51 -1.41 6.56
C PHE A 79 5.19 -1.97 6.04
N VAL A 80 4.62 -1.33 5.03
CA VAL A 80 3.24 -1.59 4.62
C VAL A 80 3.19 -2.31 3.29
N GLU A 81 2.42 -3.39 3.27
CA GLU A 81 2.02 -4.13 2.08
C GLU A 81 0.57 -3.77 1.70
N VAL A 82 0.32 -3.51 0.42
CA VAL A 82 -1.00 -3.15 -0.11
C VAL A 82 -1.59 -4.32 -0.90
N LYS A 83 -2.78 -4.76 -0.51
CA LYS A 83 -3.52 -5.81 -1.21
C LYS A 83 -4.77 -5.25 -1.84
N THR A 84 -4.83 -5.27 -3.17
CA THR A 84 -6.00 -4.82 -3.92
C THR A 84 -6.84 -6.01 -4.42
N ARG A 85 -8.15 -5.97 -4.22
CA ARG A 85 -9.10 -7.00 -4.65
C ARG A 85 -10.33 -6.40 -5.32
N THR A 86 -10.88 -7.11 -6.31
CA THR A 86 -12.05 -6.68 -7.10
C THR A 86 -13.36 -7.38 -6.74
N SER A 87 -13.31 -8.50 -6.00
CA SER A 87 -14.50 -9.21 -5.49
C SER A 87 -14.26 -9.76 -4.07
N ALA A 88 -15.35 -9.95 -3.33
CA ALA A 88 -15.35 -10.55 -1.99
C ALA A 88 -15.50 -12.09 -2.02
N GLU A 89 -15.66 -12.69 -3.20
CA GLU A 89 -16.00 -14.11 -3.42
C GLU A 89 -14.89 -15.13 -3.05
N GLY A 90 -13.89 -14.73 -2.27
CA GLY A 90 -12.81 -15.57 -1.77
C GLY A 90 -12.76 -15.70 -0.25
N GLY A 91 -13.86 -15.43 0.45
CA GLY A 91 -13.89 -15.38 1.92
C GLY A 91 -12.98 -14.30 2.51
N ALA A 92 -12.86 -14.27 3.84
CA ALA A 92 -12.04 -13.30 4.57
C ALA A 92 -10.70 -13.89 5.06
N PRO A 93 -9.63 -13.98 4.22
CA PRO A 93 -8.27 -14.28 4.67
C PRO A 93 -7.59 -12.97 5.10
N GLU A 94 -8.15 -12.30 6.11
CA GLU A 94 -8.11 -10.83 6.24
C GLU A 94 -6.73 -10.17 6.16
N ALA A 95 -5.62 -10.86 6.42
CA ALA A 95 -4.30 -10.24 6.30
C ALA A 95 -3.17 -11.21 5.95
N ALA A 96 -3.43 -12.48 5.63
CA ALA A 96 -2.32 -13.43 5.55
C ALA A 96 -1.44 -13.17 4.31
N VAL A 97 -0.31 -12.51 4.50
CA VAL A 97 0.82 -12.52 3.56
C VAL A 97 1.42 -13.91 3.62
N SER A 98 1.67 -14.56 2.47
CA SER A 98 2.29 -15.88 2.46
C SER A 98 3.62 -15.86 3.20
N ARG A 99 4.02 -16.96 3.85
CA ARG A 99 5.33 -17.02 4.54
C ARG A 99 6.49 -16.63 3.64
N SER A 100 6.45 -17.01 2.36
CA SER A 100 7.45 -16.61 1.37
C SER A 100 7.50 -15.10 1.14
N LYS A 101 6.33 -14.44 1.11
CA LYS A 101 6.25 -12.98 0.97
C LYS A 101 6.62 -12.24 2.26
N GLN A 102 6.27 -12.77 3.43
CA GLN A 102 6.72 -12.23 4.73
C GLN A 102 8.25 -12.21 4.82
N LYS A 103 8.91 -13.32 4.47
CA LYS A 103 10.39 -13.41 4.45
C LYS A 103 11.03 -12.37 3.51
N ARG A 104 10.42 -12.16 2.34
CA ARG A 104 10.88 -11.15 1.37
C ARG A 104 10.73 -9.73 1.92
N ILE A 105 9.56 -9.40 2.45
CA ILE A 105 9.28 -8.09 3.07
C ILE A 105 10.22 -7.81 4.24
N ALA A 106 10.42 -8.79 5.13
CA ALA A 106 11.34 -8.67 6.25
C ALA A 106 12.78 -8.42 5.78
N LYS A 107 13.24 -9.08 4.72
CA LYS A 107 14.56 -8.82 4.13
C LYS A 107 14.70 -7.37 3.65
N THR A 108 13.72 -6.86 2.89
CA THR A 108 13.74 -5.47 2.40
C THR A 108 13.68 -4.47 3.55
N ALA A 109 12.90 -4.75 4.60
CA ALA A 109 12.84 -3.94 5.80
C ALA A 109 14.19 -3.87 6.53
N ARG A 110 14.89 -5.00 6.73
CA ARG A 110 16.24 -5.01 7.31
C ARG A 110 17.23 -4.20 6.48
N GLU A 111 17.18 -4.32 5.16
CA GLU A 111 18.02 -3.53 4.27
C GLU A 111 17.76 -2.03 4.40
N TYR A 112 16.49 -1.64 4.53
CA TYR A 112 16.12 -0.25 4.78
C TYR A 112 16.62 0.23 6.15
N LEU A 113 16.39 -0.55 7.21
CA LEU A 113 16.82 -0.21 8.58
C LEU A 113 18.35 -0.05 8.69
N ARG A 114 19.14 -0.94 8.05
CA ARG A 114 20.61 -0.82 8.01
C ARG A 114 21.09 0.50 7.40
N ARG A 115 20.35 1.06 6.46
CA ARG A 115 20.68 2.34 5.81
C ARG A 115 20.26 3.56 6.66
N LEU A 116 19.31 3.40 7.58
CA LEU A 116 18.82 4.48 8.43
C LEU A 116 19.81 4.88 9.54
N GLY A 117 20.84 4.08 9.78
CA GLY A 117 21.88 4.32 10.79
C GLY A 117 21.76 3.44 12.04
N LYS A 118 22.58 3.71 13.06
CA LYS A 118 22.75 2.84 14.25
C LYS A 118 21.70 3.01 15.36
N ARG A 119 20.73 3.92 15.21
CA ARG A 119 19.71 4.11 16.26
C ARG A 119 18.66 3.02 16.18
N PRO A 120 18.28 2.39 17.29
CA PRO A 120 17.14 1.48 17.32
C PRO A 120 15.88 2.23 16.86
N VAL A 121 15.15 1.62 15.93
CA VAL A 121 13.87 2.11 15.44
C VAL A 121 12.84 1.03 15.74
N ALA A 122 11.81 1.38 16.51
CA ALA A 122 10.65 0.51 16.64
C ALA A 122 10.00 0.36 15.26
N TYR A 123 9.77 -0.86 14.81
CA TYR A 123 9.14 -1.13 13.52
C TYR A 123 8.11 -2.24 13.60
N ARG A 124 7.22 -2.27 12.61
CA ARG A 124 6.25 -3.34 12.41
C ARG A 124 5.89 -3.50 10.95
N PHE A 125 5.16 -4.56 10.66
CA PHE A 125 4.63 -4.84 9.33
C PHE A 125 3.12 -4.66 9.33
N ASP A 126 2.63 -3.73 8.53
CA ASP A 126 1.20 -3.44 8.39
C ASP A 126 0.70 -3.93 7.02
N ILE A 127 -0.61 -4.13 6.91
CA ILE A 127 -1.27 -4.40 5.64
C ILE A 127 -2.39 -3.41 5.43
N VAL A 128 -2.46 -2.84 4.23
CA VAL A 128 -3.63 -2.10 3.77
C VAL A 128 -4.37 -2.94 2.74
N SER A 129 -5.59 -3.35 3.08
CA SER A 129 -6.50 -4.03 2.17
C SER A 129 -7.37 -3.00 1.47
N VAL A 130 -7.41 -3.04 0.14
CA VAL A 130 -8.26 -2.21 -0.71
C VAL A 130 -9.20 -3.13 -1.49
N LEU A 131 -10.48 -3.12 -1.12
CA LEU A 131 -11.51 -3.93 -1.74
C LEU A 131 -12.49 -3.05 -2.50
N TRP A 132 -12.70 -3.32 -3.79
CA TRP A 132 -13.83 -2.74 -4.52
C TRP A 132 -15.12 -3.48 -4.19
N HIS A 133 -16.19 -2.73 -3.88
CA HIS A 133 -17.52 -3.27 -3.73
C HIS A 133 -18.51 -2.49 -4.60
N PRO A 134 -19.35 -3.15 -5.41
CA PRO A 134 -20.18 -2.49 -6.42
C PRO A 134 -21.18 -1.48 -5.83
N LYS A 135 -21.67 -1.69 -4.61
CA LYS A 135 -22.66 -0.80 -3.97
C LYS A 135 -22.07 0.34 -3.13
N ILE A 136 -20.85 0.18 -2.60
CA ILE A 136 -20.27 1.13 -1.62
C ILE A 136 -18.96 1.75 -2.11
N GLY A 137 -18.44 1.33 -3.26
CA GLY A 137 -17.16 1.77 -3.78
C GLY A 137 -15.98 1.07 -3.11
N TYR A 138 -14.84 1.75 -3.04
CA TYR A 138 -13.65 1.19 -2.39
C TYR A 138 -13.78 1.19 -0.88
N HIS A 139 -13.48 0.05 -0.28
CA HIS A 139 -13.34 -0.16 1.15
C HIS A 139 -11.87 -0.37 1.48
N VAL A 140 -11.31 0.52 2.30
CA VAL A 140 -9.90 0.45 2.73
C VAL A 140 -9.84 0.11 4.20
N ARG A 141 -9.04 -0.92 4.54
CA ARG A 141 -8.80 -1.36 5.92
C ARG A 141 -7.31 -1.49 6.19
N LEU A 142 -6.86 -0.88 7.28
CA LEU A 142 -5.51 -1.06 7.83
C LEU A 142 -5.51 -2.14 8.90
N ILE A 143 -4.53 -3.03 8.79
CA ILE A 143 -4.24 -4.08 9.77
C ILE A 143 -2.83 -3.81 10.27
N LYS A 144 -2.74 -3.28 11.49
CA LYS A 144 -1.46 -3.03 12.16
C LYS A 144 -0.89 -4.34 12.67
N ASP A 145 0.44 -4.45 12.69
CA ASP A 145 1.14 -5.64 13.21
C ASP A 145 0.66 -6.95 12.55
N ALA A 146 0.41 -6.91 11.25
CA ALA A 146 -0.21 -7.98 10.50
C ALA A 146 0.60 -9.29 10.51
N PHE A 147 1.92 -9.20 10.69
CA PHE A 147 2.78 -10.34 10.98
C PHE A 147 4.04 -9.90 11.73
N LYS A 148 4.68 -10.88 12.38
CA LYS A 148 5.99 -10.74 12.99
C LYS A 148 7.04 -11.42 12.13
N GLU A 149 8.27 -10.98 12.31
CA GLU A 149 9.43 -11.62 11.72
C GLU A 149 9.58 -13.04 12.31
N GLN A 150 9.81 -14.03 11.44
CA GLN A 150 10.08 -15.43 11.82
C GLN A 150 11.59 -15.67 11.81
#